data_AF-A0A2S3U582-F1
#
_entry.id   AF-A0A2S3U582-F1
#
_cell.length_a   1.000
_cell.length_b   1.000
_cell.length_c   1.000
_cell.angle_alpha   90.00
_cell.angle_beta   90.00
_cell.angle_gamma   90.00
#
_symmetry.space_group_name_H-M   'P 1'
#
loop_
_entity.id
_entity.type
_entity.pdbx_description
1 polymer ?
#
loop_
_entity_poly.entity_id
_entity_poly.type
_entity_poly.pdbx_seq_one_letter_code
_entity_poly.pdbx_strand_id
1 'polypeptide(L)'
;MRVNFSKRKHGNELLEILLTSSGYTTANFLQQHLHISRRSLFYLINKVNDELDQHAEFPITNVKKLGYYLPTDTIKFLHKMTEKETSSKIMTNNAKQRQLLIAFSILNTSGCSRA
;
A
#
# COMPACT_ATOMS: atom_id res chain seq x y z
N MET A 1 0.19 3.45 -5.46
CA MET A 1 -0.75 2.88 -4.45
C MET A 1 -0.16 3.17 -3.08
N ARG A 2 -0.94 3.57 -2.07
CA ARG A 2 -0.38 3.89 -0.74
C ARG A 2 -0.59 2.72 0.21
N VAL A 3 0.48 2.10 0.67
CA VAL A 3 0.44 0.95 1.58
C VAL A 3 0.64 1.45 3.01
N ASN A 4 -0.19 0.95 3.92
CA ASN A 4 -0.04 1.19 5.35
C ASN A 4 -0.01 -0.15 6.09
N PHE A 5 1.16 -0.79 6.04
CA PHE A 5 1.36 -2.12 6.61
C PHE A 5 2.50 -2.13 7.62
N SER A 6 3.67 -1.68 7.19
CA SER A 6 4.89 -1.79 7.98
C SER A 6 5.06 -0.62 8.95
N LYS A 7 5.58 -0.92 10.14
CA LYS A 7 5.92 0.08 11.17
C LYS A 7 7.30 0.73 10.93
N ARG A 8 8.06 0.24 9.96
CA ARG A 8 9.41 0.70 9.63
C ARG A 8 9.36 1.94 8.74
N LYS A 9 10.28 2.88 8.99
CA LYS A 9 10.40 4.17 8.28
C LYS A 9 10.26 4.05 6.76
N HIS A 10 10.96 3.09 6.15
CA HIS A 10 10.96 2.86 4.70
C HIS A 10 10.20 1.61 4.28
N GLY A 11 9.51 0.92 5.19
CA GLY A 11 8.94 -0.39 4.87
C GLY A 11 7.68 -0.31 4.02
N ASN A 12 6.83 0.71 4.25
CA ASN A 12 5.69 0.98 3.36
C ASN A 12 6.16 1.37 1.95
N GLU A 13 7.14 2.26 1.87
CA GLU A 13 7.74 2.67 0.59
C GLU A 13 8.37 1.49 -0.17
N LEU A 14 9.08 0.61 0.53
CA LEU A 14 9.59 -0.64 -0.03
C LEU A 14 8.46 -1.51 -0.62
N LEU A 15 7.38 -1.72 0.12
CA LEU A 15 6.25 -2.53 -0.34
C LEU A 15 5.52 -1.87 -1.52
N GLU A 16 5.38 -0.55 -1.53
CA GLU A 16 4.79 0.20 -2.64
C GLU A 16 5.58 0.02 -3.94
N ILE A 17 6.91 0.08 -3.86
CA ILE A 17 7.80 -0.19 -4.99
C ILE A 17 7.57 -1.61 -5.51
N LEU A 18 7.59 -2.61 -4.61
CA LEU A 18 7.46 -4.02 -4.98
C LEU A 18 6.08 -4.38 -5.55
N LEU A 19 5.02 -3.70 -5.10
CA LEU A 19 3.66 -3.87 -5.63
C LEU A 19 3.46 -3.20 -6.98
N THR A 20 4.19 -2.10 -7.23
CA THR A 20 4.12 -1.38 -8.50
C THR A 20 5.02 -2.02 -9.55
N SER A 21 6.13 -2.65 -9.15
CA SER A 21 6.96 -3.44 -10.03
C SER A 21 6.25 -4.75 -10.39
N SER A 22 5.88 -4.93 -11.66
CA SER A 22 5.25 -6.17 -12.17
C SER A 22 6.22 -7.37 -12.23
N GLY A 23 7.27 -7.39 -11.41
CA GLY A 23 8.34 -8.39 -11.45
C GLY A 23 9.42 -8.16 -10.39
N TYR A 24 10.66 -8.46 -10.75
CA TYR A 24 11.80 -8.37 -9.84
C TYR A 24 12.39 -6.97 -9.78
N THR A 25 12.70 -6.52 -8.57
CA THR A 25 13.35 -5.23 -8.31
C THR A 25 14.74 -5.44 -7.73
N THR A 26 15.76 -4.83 -8.34
CA THR A 26 17.15 -5.03 -7.91
C THR A 26 17.47 -4.33 -6.59
N ALA A 27 18.45 -4.87 -5.85
CA ALA A 27 18.92 -4.24 -4.61
C ALA A 27 19.47 -2.82 -4.84
N ASN A 28 20.10 -2.55 -6.00
CA ASN A 28 20.66 -1.23 -6.31
C ASN A 28 19.54 -0.21 -6.52
N PHE A 29 18.49 -0.59 -7.26
CA PHE A 29 17.32 0.25 -7.43
C PHE A 29 16.66 0.59 -6.09
N LEU A 30 16.45 -0.40 -5.22
CA LEU A 30 15.88 -0.18 -3.90
C LEU A 30 16.75 0.73 -3.01
N GLN A 31 18.07 0.55 -3.02
CA GLN A 31 18.99 1.42 -2.27
C GLN A 31 18.92 2.88 -2.75
N GLN A 32 18.89 3.09 -4.07
CA GLN A 32 18.83 4.42 -4.65
C GLN A 32 17.49 5.10 -4.37
N HIS A 33 16.37 4.38 -4.54
CA HIS A 33 15.03 4.94 -4.34
C HIS A 33 14.73 5.23 -2.87
N LEU A 34 15.14 4.34 -1.97
CA LEU A 34 14.91 4.51 -0.52
C LEU A 34 15.98 5.38 0.15
N HIS A 35 17.04 5.76 -0.58
CA HIS A 35 18.21 6.47 -0.08
C HIS A 35 18.86 5.78 1.15
N ILE A 36 19.00 4.46 1.09
CA ILE A 36 19.58 3.65 2.17
C ILE A 36 20.74 2.78 1.70
N SER A 37 21.63 2.44 2.64
CA SER A 37 22.74 1.51 2.37
C SER A 37 22.24 0.08 2.10
N ARG A 38 23.09 -0.75 1.47
CA ARG A 38 22.82 -2.18 1.28
C ARG A 38 22.50 -2.92 2.58
N ARG A 39 23.24 -2.62 3.65
CA ARG A 39 23.05 -3.24 4.97
C ARG A 39 21.72 -2.80 5.59
N SER A 40 21.38 -1.52 5.45
CA SER A 40 20.09 -0.99 5.87
C SER A 40 18.93 -1.63 5.10
N LEU A 41 19.07 -1.82 3.78
CA LEU A 41 18.09 -2.52 2.96
C LEU A 41 17.89 -3.96 3.42
N PHE A 42 18.97 -4.69 3.69
CA PHE A 42 18.89 -6.05 4.22
C PHE A 42 18.11 -6.12 5.53
N TYR A 43 18.42 -5.23 6.48
CA TYR A 43 17.71 -5.18 7.75
C TYR A 43 16.25 -4.76 7.59
N LEU A 44 15.98 -3.82 6.70
CA LEU A 44 14.62 -3.39 6.39
C LEU A 44 13.79 -4.56 5.87
N ILE A 45 14.31 -5.29 4.88
CA ILE A 45 13.62 -6.45 4.29
C ILE A 45 13.35 -7.51 5.36
N ASN A 46 14.33 -7.84 6.19
CA ASN A 46 14.12 -8.82 7.27
C ASN A 46 13.04 -8.35 8.24
N LYS A 47 13.02 -7.07 8.61
CA LYS A 47 11.98 -6.54 9.51
C LYS A 47 10.60 -6.47 8.88
N VAL A 48 10.50 -6.23 7.59
CA VAL A 48 9.22 -6.32 6.87
C VAL A 48 8.77 -7.77 6.75
N ASN A 49 9.70 -8.72 6.53
CA ASN A 49 9.40 -10.14 6.53
C ASN A 49 8.93 -10.65 7.91
N ASP A 50 9.56 -10.20 9.00
CA ASP A 50 9.10 -10.49 10.37
C ASP A 50 7.64 -9.99 10.58
N GLU A 51 7.27 -8.86 9.95
CA GLU A 51 5.92 -8.30 10.03
C GLU A 51 4.93 -9.06 9.13
N LEU A 52 5.34 -9.54 7.95
CA LEU A 52 4.52 -10.41 7.09
C LEU A 52 4.25 -11.76 7.75
N ASP A 53 5.26 -12.34 8.40
CA ASP A 53 5.15 -13.61 9.11
C ASP A 53 4.15 -13.55 10.27
N GLN A 54 4.07 -12.41 10.98
CA GLN A 54 3.04 -12.17 12.01
C GLN A 54 1.60 -12.21 11.46
N HIS A 55 1.43 -11.99 10.16
CA HIS A 55 0.16 -12.09 9.45
C HIS A 55 0.01 -13.41 8.68
N ALA A 56 0.92 -14.38 8.87
CA ALA A 56 0.99 -15.64 8.15
C ALA A 56 1.13 -15.47 6.62
N GLU A 57 1.79 -14.40 6.19
CA GLU A 57 2.02 -14.09 4.78
C GLU A 57 3.44 -14.45 4.34
N PHE A 58 3.58 -14.79 3.06
CA PHE A 58 4.89 -15.15 2.51
C PHE A 58 5.86 -13.95 2.49
N PRO A 59 7.16 -14.18 2.73
CA PRO A 59 8.15 -13.12 2.80
C PRO A 59 8.49 -12.54 1.42
N ILE A 60 9.05 -11.33 1.43
CA ILE A 60 9.78 -10.76 0.29
C ILE A 60 10.92 -11.73 -0.06
N THR A 61 10.90 -12.22 -1.29
CA THR A 61 11.81 -13.27 -1.75
C THR A 61 12.86 -12.69 -2.70
N ASN A 62 14.10 -13.12 -2.57
CA ASN A 62 15.19 -12.74 -3.46
C ASN A 62 15.50 -13.89 -4.44
N VAL A 63 15.43 -13.60 -5.74
CA VAL A 63 15.94 -14.51 -6.77
C VAL A 63 17.31 -14.02 -7.24
N LYS A 64 18.30 -14.90 -7.12
CA LYS A 64 19.69 -14.62 -7.50
C LYS A 64 19.75 -14.07 -8.93
N LYS A 65 20.46 -12.96 -9.10
CA LYS A 65 20.60 -12.19 -10.37
C LYS A 65 19.35 -11.45 -10.86
N LEU A 66 18.16 -11.69 -10.32
CA LEU A 66 16.92 -11.01 -10.72
C LEU A 66 16.51 -9.91 -9.72
N GLY A 67 16.61 -10.18 -8.42
CA GLY A 67 16.29 -9.23 -7.36
C GLY A 67 15.15 -9.68 -6.47
N TYR A 68 14.49 -8.72 -5.82
CA TYR A 68 13.43 -8.94 -4.84
C TYR A 68 12.06 -8.86 -5.48
N TYR A 69 11.13 -9.69 -5.02
CA TYR A 69 9.73 -9.65 -5.42
C TYR A 69 8.82 -10.08 -4.26
N LEU A 70 7.54 -9.75 -4.38
CA LEU A 70 6.49 -10.24 -3.50
C LEU A 70 5.77 -11.43 -4.15
N PRO A 71 5.54 -12.54 -3.43
CA PRO A 71 4.69 -13.63 -3.90
C PRO A 71 3.27 -13.15 -4.19
N THR A 72 2.59 -13.80 -5.14
CA THR A 72 1.26 -13.38 -5.60
C THR A 72 0.21 -13.36 -4.49
N ASP A 73 0.32 -14.26 -3.52
CA ASP A 73 -0.64 -14.34 -2.41
C ASP A 73 -0.47 -13.16 -1.45
N THR A 74 0.78 -12.80 -1.13
CA THR A 74 1.11 -11.61 -0.34
C THR A 74 0.67 -10.32 -1.04
N ILE A 75 0.82 -10.25 -2.36
CA ILE A 75 0.32 -9.12 -3.15
C ILE A 75 -1.19 -8.96 -2.96
N LYS A 76 -1.96 -10.05 -3.12
CA LYS A 76 -3.42 -10.03 -2.93
C LYS A 76 -3.80 -9.63 -1.50
N PHE A 77 -3.07 -10.10 -0.50
CA PHE A 77 -3.29 -9.73 0.90
C PHE A 77 -3.09 -8.22 1.12
N LEU A 78 -1.97 -7.67 0.65
CA LEU A 78 -1.66 -6.24 0.80
C LEU A 78 -2.68 -5.35 0.07
N HIS A 79 -3.17 -5.77 -1.09
CA HIS A 79 -4.27 -5.09 -1.78
C HIS A 79 -5.56 -5.09 -0.94
N LYS A 80 -5.97 -6.25 -0.41
CA LYS A 80 -7.16 -6.37 0.45
C LYS A 80 -7.06 -5.50 1.71
N MET A 81 -5.89 -5.43 2.35
CA MET A 81 -5.69 -4.54 3.50
C MET A 81 -5.85 -3.06 3.11
N THR A 82 -5.25 -2.67 1.99
CA THR A 82 -5.33 -1.29 1.48
C THR A 82 -6.77 -0.88 1.13
N GLU A 83 -7.56 -1.81 0.56
CA GLU A 83 -8.98 -1.60 0.24
C GLU A 83 -9.87 -1.51 1.48
N LYS A 84 -9.60 -2.32 2.52
CA LYS A 84 -10.32 -2.22 3.80
C LYS A 84 -10.12 -0.87 4.46
N GLU A 85 -8.89 -0.33 4.41
CA GLU A 85 -8.62 1.00 4.95
C GLU A 85 -9.36 2.10 4.19
N THR A 86 -9.36 2.08 2.85
CA THR A 86 -10.11 3.06 2.06
C THR A 86 -11.62 2.97 2.33
N SER A 87 -12.18 1.76 2.45
CA SER A 87 -13.59 1.57 2.82
C SER A 87 -13.91 2.11 4.23
N SER A 88 -13.06 1.84 5.22
CA SER A 88 -13.24 2.39 6.59
C SER A 88 -13.08 3.92 6.64
N LYS A 89 -12.23 4.50 5.79
CA LYS A 89 -12.01 5.95 5.73
C LYS A 89 -13.17 6.69 5.09
N ILE A 90 -13.91 6.03 4.18
CA ILE A 90 -15.20 6.53 3.69
C ILE A 90 -16.23 6.58 4.84
N MET A 91 -16.15 5.68 5.83
CA MET A 91 -17.03 5.73 7.00
C MET A 91 -16.67 6.80 8.04
N THR A 92 -15.41 7.27 8.10
CA THR A 92 -15.05 8.42 8.95
C THR A 92 -15.39 9.74 8.25
N ASN A 93 -16.68 10.06 8.25
CA ASN A 93 -17.24 11.31 7.74
C ASN A 93 -16.55 12.53 8.38
N ASN A 94 -15.58 13.13 7.68
CA ASN A 94 -15.04 14.43 8.06
C ASN A 94 -16.11 15.50 7.76
N ALA A 95 -16.18 16.57 8.58
CA ALA A 95 -17.24 17.59 8.47
C ALA A 95 -17.37 18.19 7.06
N LYS A 96 -16.23 18.37 6.37
CA LYS A 96 -16.19 18.86 4.98
C LYS A 96 -16.78 17.87 3.96
N GLN A 97 -16.59 16.57 4.18
CA GLN A 97 -17.14 15.54 3.28
C GLN A 97 -18.66 15.41 3.44
N ARG A 98 -19.19 15.57 4.67
CA ARG A 98 -20.63 15.68 4.91
C ARG A 98 -21.24 16.87 4.17
N GLN A 99 -20.62 18.03 4.26
CA GLN A 99 -21.08 19.24 3.57
C GLN A 99 -21.12 19.05 2.05
N LEU A 100 -20.09 18.42 1.48
CA LEU A 100 -20.03 18.13 0.04
C LEU A 100 -21.15 17.17 -0.39
N LEU A 101 -21.39 16.10 0.37
CA LEU A 101 -22.45 15.12 0.08
C LEU A 101 -23.85 15.74 0.20
N ILE A 102 -24.08 16.61 1.19
CA ILE A 102 -25.34 17.35 1.35
C ILE A 102 -25.56 18.31 0.18
N ALA A 103 -24.53 19.06 -0.21
CA ALA A 103 -24.61 19.95 -1.38
C ALA A 103 -24.94 19.15 -2.65
N PHE A 104 -24.29 18.01 -2.84
CA PHE A 104 -24.53 17.13 -3.98
C PHE A 104 -25.93 16.51 -3.98
N SER A 105 -26.46 16.09 -2.82
CA SER A 105 -27.82 15.58 -2.72
C SER A 105 -28.84 16.65 -3.08
N ILE A 106 -28.66 17.88 -2.61
CA ILE A 106 -29.54 19.01 -2.96
C ILE A 106 -29.51 19.22 -4.47
N LEU A 107 -28.32 19.35 -5.06
CA LEU A 107 -28.16 19.59 -6.50
C LEU A 107 -28.81 18.50 -7.37
N ASN A 108 -28.72 17.23 -6.99
CA ASN A 108 -29.34 16.13 -7.73
C ASN A 108 -30.85 15.99 -7.47
N THR A 109 -31.35 16.41 -6.30
CA THR A 109 -32.80 16.41 -6.03
C THR A 109 -33.53 17.55 -6.72
N SER A 110 -32.85 18.67 -6.97
CA SER A 110 -33.38 19.83 -7.70
C SER A 110 -33.65 19.57 -9.19
N GLY A 111 -33.22 18.42 -9.72
CA GLY A 111 -33.37 18.04 -11.13
C GLY A 111 -34.70 17.37 -11.49
N CYS A 112 -35.55 17.04 -10.52
CA CYS A 112 -36.86 16.42 -10.77
C CYS A 112 -38.00 17.21 -10.13
N SER A 113 -38.25 18.44 -10.60
CA SER A 113 -39.61 18.96 -10.65
C SER A 113 -39.71 20.14 -11.62
N ARG A 114 -40.22 19.85 -12.82
CA ARG A 114 -41.17 20.68 -13.57
C ARG A 114 -41.62 19.89 -14.80
N ALA A 115 -42.68 19.13 -14.58
CA ALA A 115 -43.78 19.06 -15.55
C ALA A 115 -44.42 20.45 -15.69
#